data_AF-A0AAU7EQ73-F1
#
_entry.id   AF-A0AAU7EQ73-F1
#
_cell.length_a   1.000
_cell.length_b   1.000
_cell.length_c   1.000
_cell.angle_alpha   90.00
_cell.angle_beta   90.00
_cell.angle_gamma   90.00
#
_symmetry.space_group_name_H-M   'P 1'
#
loop_
_entity.id
_entity.type
_entity.pdbx_description
1 polymer ?
#
loop_
_entity_poly.entity_id
_entity_poly.type
_entity_poly.pdbx_seq_one_letter_code
_entity_poly.pdbx_strand_id
1 'polypeptide(L)'
;MTSKLEQLKQFTTVVADTGDFEAIARVKPTDATTNPSLLLKASAIHGYAELLNDCVRDCKGDVGLASDRFGVAVGKEILNVVPGRISTEVDARLSFDQDAILKRAHRLIELYDKAGVGRDRVLIKIASTWEGIRAAEILEKEGIQTNLTLLFSFAQAAACADAGVFLISPFVGRIYDWYKKANGNDYTGADDPGVQSVTRIYNYYKANDYKTVVMGASFRNINQIEQLAGCDRLTISPELLEKLAADTGKLERKLAPGNAGEARLSLNEAQFRWLSNEDAMATEKLAEGIRQFARDQEKLEALLQAKL
;
A
#
# COMPACT_ATOMS: atom_id res chain seq x y z
N MET A 1 21.86 9.45 -21.64
CA MET A 1 20.41 9.69 -21.82
C MET A 1 19.73 9.48 -20.48
N THR A 2 18.77 10.31 -20.12
CA THR A 2 18.04 10.21 -18.84
C THR A 2 17.08 9.03 -18.89
N SER A 3 17.12 8.12 -17.91
CA SER A 3 16.20 6.97 -17.88
C SER A 3 14.76 7.42 -17.59
N LYS A 4 13.78 6.57 -17.92
CA LYS A 4 12.37 6.82 -17.58
C LYS A 4 12.16 6.91 -16.08
N LEU A 5 12.91 6.15 -15.28
CA LEU A 5 12.89 6.28 -13.82
C LEU A 5 13.30 7.68 -13.35
N GLU A 6 14.38 8.24 -13.90
CA GLU A 6 14.83 9.60 -13.56
C GLU A 6 13.87 10.68 -14.09
N GLN A 7 13.22 10.46 -15.24
CA GLN A 7 12.14 11.33 -15.72
C GLN A 7 10.91 11.27 -14.81
N LEU A 8 10.51 10.08 -14.34
CA LEU A 8 9.35 9.86 -13.47
C LEU A 8 9.49 10.62 -12.14
N LYS A 9 10.70 10.60 -11.56
CA LYS A 9 11.03 11.32 -10.32
C LYS A 9 10.84 12.84 -10.41
N GLN A 10 10.73 13.43 -11.61
CA GLN A 10 10.52 14.87 -11.77
C GLN A 10 9.10 15.34 -11.40
N PHE A 11 8.13 14.43 -11.39
CA PHE A 11 6.73 14.78 -11.13
C PHE A 11 5.98 13.77 -10.25
N THR A 12 6.56 12.61 -9.96
CA THR A 12 6.00 11.58 -9.08
C THR A 12 7.04 11.15 -8.06
N THR A 13 6.66 11.06 -6.79
CA THR A 13 7.52 10.49 -5.77
C THR A 13 7.55 8.96 -5.89
N VAL A 14 8.73 8.39 -6.11
CA VAL A 14 8.90 6.94 -6.31
C VAL A 14 9.06 6.22 -4.98
N VAL A 15 8.27 5.18 -4.79
CA VAL A 15 8.21 4.34 -3.59
C VAL A 15 8.54 2.90 -3.98
N ALA A 16 9.30 2.18 -3.15
CA ALA A 16 9.60 0.77 -3.41
C ALA A 16 8.61 -0.17 -2.71
N ASP A 17 8.06 -1.13 -3.46
CA ASP A 17 7.14 -2.16 -2.94
C ASP A 17 7.89 -3.47 -2.66
N THR A 18 8.66 -3.50 -1.57
CA THR A 18 9.42 -4.69 -1.17
C THR A 18 9.80 -4.65 0.31
N GLY A 19 9.99 -5.82 0.90
CA GLY A 19 10.66 -5.99 2.20
C GLY A 19 12.16 -6.24 2.09
N ASP A 20 12.72 -6.25 0.87
CA ASP A 20 14.14 -6.47 0.60
C ASP A 20 14.92 -5.15 0.69
N PHE A 21 15.61 -4.94 1.81
CA PHE A 21 16.40 -3.74 2.05
C PHE A 21 17.59 -3.56 1.07
N GLU A 22 18.17 -4.64 0.56
CA GLU A 22 19.27 -4.55 -0.42
C GLU A 22 18.75 -4.05 -1.76
N ALA A 23 17.59 -4.54 -2.20
CA ALA A 23 16.92 -4.03 -3.39
C ALA A 23 16.55 -2.55 -3.24
N ILE A 24 16.06 -2.14 -2.06
CA ILE A 24 15.74 -0.74 -1.75
C ILE A 24 16.99 0.14 -1.83
N ALA A 25 18.12 -0.30 -1.26
CA ALA A 25 19.38 0.45 -1.29
C ALA A 25 19.90 0.71 -2.72
N ARG A 26 19.65 -0.23 -3.66
CA ARG A 26 20.02 -0.07 -5.07
C ARG A 26 19.19 0.99 -5.79
N VAL A 27 17.87 1.01 -5.57
CA VAL A 27 16.94 1.86 -6.32
C VAL A 27 16.69 3.24 -5.70
N LYS A 28 17.12 3.45 -4.44
CA LYS A 28 17.07 4.71 -3.68
C LYS A 28 15.70 5.42 -3.78
N PRO A 29 14.61 4.76 -3.34
CA PRO A 29 13.28 5.35 -3.35
C PRO A 29 13.13 6.40 -2.24
N THR A 30 12.07 7.19 -2.27
CA THR A 30 11.77 8.14 -1.18
C THR A 30 11.15 7.44 0.01
N ASP A 31 10.13 6.60 -0.24
CA ASP A 31 9.45 5.79 0.78
C ASP A 31 9.55 4.30 0.41
N ALA A 32 9.10 3.43 1.30
CA ALA A 32 8.89 2.02 1.02
C ALA A 32 7.56 1.51 1.60
N THR A 33 7.04 0.43 1.01
CA THR A 33 5.84 -0.25 1.49
C THR A 33 6.10 -1.74 1.71
N THR A 34 5.62 -2.25 2.84
CA THR A 34 5.47 -3.70 3.05
C THR A 34 3.99 -4.09 3.13
N ASN A 35 3.75 -5.39 3.13
CA ASN A 35 2.47 -6.06 3.35
C ASN A 35 2.77 -7.49 3.83
N PRO A 36 1.78 -8.28 4.28
CA PRO A 36 2.03 -9.63 4.80
C PRO A 36 2.77 -10.55 3.80
N SER A 37 2.43 -10.50 2.51
CA SER A 37 3.11 -11.29 1.49
C SER A 37 4.58 -10.88 1.30
N LEU A 38 4.90 -9.59 1.41
CA LEU A 38 6.27 -9.07 1.32
C LEU A 38 7.09 -9.40 2.57
N LEU A 39 6.49 -9.35 3.76
CA LEU A 39 7.15 -9.80 4.99
C LEU A 39 7.43 -11.30 4.96
N LEU A 40 6.48 -12.11 4.47
CA LEU A 40 6.71 -13.54 4.28
C LEU A 40 7.89 -13.80 3.33
N LYS A 41 7.95 -13.11 2.19
CA LYS A 41 9.10 -13.20 1.27
C LYS A 41 10.41 -12.74 1.91
N ALA A 42 10.36 -11.63 2.65
CA ALA A 42 11.51 -11.11 3.40
C ALA A 42 12.02 -12.13 4.41
N SER A 43 11.14 -12.87 5.09
CA SER A 43 11.56 -13.88 6.07
C SER A 43 12.41 -15.01 5.47
N ALA A 44 12.39 -15.21 4.16
CA ALA A 44 13.23 -16.16 3.46
C ALA A 44 14.60 -15.60 3.03
N ILE A 45 14.86 -14.30 3.20
CA ILE A 45 16.14 -13.67 2.89
C ILE A 45 17.16 -14.06 3.95
N HIS A 46 18.30 -14.61 3.52
CA HIS A 46 19.35 -15.10 4.43
C HIS A 46 19.80 -14.02 5.43
N GLY A 47 19.92 -12.77 4.99
CA GLY A 47 20.28 -11.62 5.84
C GLY A 47 19.29 -11.31 6.98
N TYR A 48 18.07 -11.85 6.95
CA TYR A 48 17.06 -11.64 8.01
C TYR A 48 16.94 -12.79 9.01
N ALA A 49 17.77 -13.85 8.87
CA ALA A 49 17.70 -15.00 9.77
C ALA A 49 17.94 -14.63 11.24
N GLU A 50 18.93 -13.79 11.53
CA GLU A 50 19.22 -13.32 12.90
C GLU A 50 18.10 -12.42 13.42
N LEU A 51 17.59 -11.52 12.57
CA LEU A 51 16.47 -10.61 12.90
C LEU A 51 15.22 -11.39 13.30
N LEU A 52 14.90 -12.47 12.59
CA LEU A 52 13.80 -13.38 12.92
C LEU A 52 14.00 -14.04 14.29
N ASN A 53 15.21 -14.53 14.58
CA ASN A 53 15.51 -15.19 15.85
C ASN A 53 15.38 -14.21 17.03
N ASP A 54 15.83 -12.95 16.87
CA ASP A 54 15.69 -11.91 17.88
C ASP A 54 14.21 -11.54 18.14
N CYS A 55 13.37 -11.52 17.11
CA CYS A 55 11.94 -11.24 17.26
C CYS A 55 11.21 -12.35 18.05
N VAL A 56 11.69 -13.58 17.96
CA VAL A 56 11.15 -14.76 18.64
C VAL A 56 11.62 -14.84 20.10
N ARG A 57 12.90 -14.55 20.40
CA ARG A 57 13.50 -14.74 21.73
C ARG A 57 12.72 -14.09 22.88
N ASP A 58 12.14 -12.93 22.65
CA ASP A 58 11.53 -12.10 23.69
C ASP A 58 9.99 -12.07 23.63
N CYS A 59 9.35 -12.96 22.85
CA CYS A 59 7.88 -12.93 22.70
C CYS A 59 7.12 -13.82 23.69
N LYS A 60 7.80 -14.58 24.55
CA LYS A 60 7.20 -15.47 25.57
C LYS A 60 6.13 -16.43 25.01
N GLY A 61 6.30 -16.88 23.78
CA GLY A 61 5.34 -17.76 23.09
C GLY A 61 4.21 -17.04 22.35
N ASP A 62 4.11 -15.70 22.42
CA ASP A 62 3.16 -14.92 21.61
C ASP A 62 3.70 -14.77 20.18
N VAL A 63 3.27 -15.67 19.29
CA VAL A 63 3.63 -15.64 17.86
C VAL A 63 3.15 -14.37 17.17
N GLY A 64 1.98 -13.84 17.57
CA GLY A 64 1.48 -12.57 17.04
C GLY A 64 2.42 -11.42 17.38
N LEU A 65 3.01 -11.42 18.58
CA LEU A 65 4.05 -10.47 18.98
C LEU A 65 5.35 -10.67 18.24
N ALA A 66 5.79 -11.90 18.03
CA ALA A 66 6.95 -12.17 17.19
C ALA A 66 6.75 -11.61 15.77
N SER A 67 5.55 -11.77 15.21
CA SER A 67 5.22 -11.28 13.88
C SER A 67 5.18 -9.75 13.82
N ASP A 68 4.54 -9.07 14.78
CA ASP A 68 4.52 -7.61 14.85
C ASP A 68 5.95 -7.04 15.00
N ARG A 69 6.77 -7.66 15.86
CA ARG A 69 8.18 -7.28 16.03
C ARG A 69 8.98 -7.47 14.76
N PHE A 70 8.75 -8.55 14.03
CA PHE A 70 9.41 -8.78 12.75
C PHE A 70 9.03 -7.71 11.71
N GLY A 71 7.75 -7.36 11.61
CA GLY A 71 7.30 -6.27 10.74
C GLY A 71 7.96 -4.93 11.07
N VAL A 72 8.04 -4.57 12.36
CA VAL A 72 8.71 -3.36 12.85
C VAL A 72 10.23 -3.41 12.60
N ALA A 73 10.85 -4.57 12.82
CA ALA A 73 12.29 -4.75 12.64
C ALA A 73 12.70 -4.59 11.17
N VAL A 74 11.97 -5.22 10.24
CA VAL A 74 12.15 -5.01 8.80
C VAL A 74 11.91 -3.54 8.44
N GLY A 75 10.86 -2.92 8.98
CA GLY A 75 10.58 -1.51 8.73
C GLY A 75 11.70 -0.59 9.21
N LYS A 76 12.30 -0.85 10.37
CA LYS A 76 13.45 -0.11 10.88
C LYS A 76 14.67 -0.22 9.95
N GLU A 77 15.00 -1.43 9.48
CA GLU A 77 16.10 -1.62 8.53
C GLU A 77 15.87 -0.84 7.23
N ILE A 78 14.64 -0.83 6.74
CA ILE A 78 14.28 -0.05 5.55
C ILE A 78 14.41 1.46 5.81
N LEU A 79 13.99 1.95 6.97
CA LEU A 79 14.10 3.37 7.33
C LEU A 79 15.55 3.88 7.46
N ASN A 80 16.53 2.99 7.61
CA ASN A 80 17.96 3.34 7.56
C ASN A 80 18.42 3.68 6.13
N VAL A 81 17.72 3.20 5.10
CA VAL A 81 18.11 3.35 3.68
C VAL A 81 17.15 4.22 2.86
N VAL A 82 16.00 4.60 3.41
CA VAL A 82 15.06 5.56 2.78
C VAL A 82 14.92 6.83 3.61
N PRO A 83 14.85 8.03 2.98
CA PRO A 83 14.69 9.28 3.71
C PRO A 83 13.25 9.53 4.20
N GLY A 84 12.27 8.92 3.53
CA GLY A 84 10.85 9.09 3.80
C GLY A 84 10.32 8.03 4.76
N ARG A 85 9.15 7.46 4.44
CA ARG A 85 8.33 6.65 5.35
C ARG A 85 8.36 5.16 5.01
N ILE A 86 7.97 4.34 5.98
CA ILE A 86 7.63 2.92 5.80
C ILE A 86 6.14 2.71 6.04
N SER A 87 5.46 1.97 5.16
CA SER A 87 4.13 1.43 5.46
C SER A 87 4.24 0.05 6.11
N THR A 88 3.60 -0.14 7.27
CA THR A 88 3.51 -1.44 7.97
C THR A 88 2.06 -1.82 8.16
N GLU A 89 1.69 -3.00 7.68
CA GLU A 89 0.29 -3.42 7.57
C GLU A 89 -0.20 -4.10 8.85
N VAL A 90 -1.41 -3.72 9.29
CA VAL A 90 -2.12 -4.44 10.35
C VAL A 90 -2.51 -5.83 9.86
N ASP A 91 -2.66 -6.77 10.79
CA ASP A 91 -3.10 -8.12 10.49
C ASP A 91 -4.44 -8.13 9.74
N ALA A 92 -4.44 -8.67 8.52
CA ALA A 92 -5.60 -8.67 7.63
C ALA A 92 -6.81 -9.43 8.20
N ARG A 93 -6.61 -10.34 9.16
CA ARG A 93 -7.72 -11.03 9.85
C ARG A 93 -8.59 -10.07 10.66
N LEU A 94 -8.08 -8.89 10.99
CA LEU A 94 -8.77 -7.85 11.75
C LEU A 94 -9.57 -6.89 10.86
N SER A 95 -9.55 -7.04 9.53
CA SER A 95 -10.07 -6.04 8.58
C SER A 95 -11.54 -5.63 8.76
N PHE A 96 -12.32 -6.38 9.53
CA PHE A 96 -13.74 -6.13 9.80
C PHE A 96 -14.04 -5.84 11.27
N ASP A 97 -13.01 -5.58 12.08
CA ASP A 97 -13.11 -5.27 13.51
C ASP A 97 -12.35 -3.97 13.79
N GLN A 98 -13.09 -2.87 13.89
CA GLN A 98 -12.52 -1.53 14.08
C GLN A 98 -11.66 -1.46 15.36
N ASP A 99 -12.14 -1.99 16.48
CA ASP A 99 -11.45 -1.93 17.77
C ASP A 99 -10.16 -2.76 17.75
N ALA A 100 -10.20 -3.92 17.09
CA ALA A 100 -9.00 -4.75 16.93
C ALA A 100 -7.96 -4.09 16.02
N ILE A 101 -8.38 -3.40 14.94
CA ILE A 101 -7.49 -2.61 14.09
C ILE A 101 -6.80 -1.51 14.90
N LEU A 102 -7.57 -0.73 15.67
CA LEU A 102 -7.03 0.34 16.52
C LEU A 102 -6.01 -0.22 17.51
N LYS A 103 -6.37 -1.27 18.24
CA LYS A 103 -5.46 -1.92 19.19
C LYS A 103 -4.16 -2.39 18.54
N ARG A 104 -4.24 -2.98 17.34
CA ARG A 104 -3.04 -3.44 16.61
C ARG A 104 -2.21 -2.26 16.11
N ALA A 105 -2.83 -1.23 15.57
CA ALA A 105 -2.15 -0.02 15.10
C ALA A 105 -1.35 0.64 16.23
N HIS A 106 -1.97 0.83 17.41
CA HIS A 106 -1.28 1.38 18.58
C HIS A 106 -0.10 0.53 19.02
N ARG A 107 -0.26 -0.80 19.05
CA ARG A 107 0.82 -1.72 19.40
C ARG A 107 1.99 -1.62 18.42
N LEU A 108 1.74 -1.51 17.12
CA LEU A 108 2.79 -1.32 16.11
C LEU A 108 3.53 0.01 16.32
N ILE A 109 2.81 1.10 16.58
CA ILE A 109 3.44 2.40 16.91
C ILE A 109 4.29 2.31 18.18
N GLU A 110 3.79 1.66 19.24
CA GLU A 110 4.55 1.47 20.48
C GLU A 110 5.84 0.66 20.24
N LEU A 111 5.79 -0.35 19.37
CA LEU A 111 6.97 -1.13 18.98
C LEU A 111 7.99 -0.27 18.19
N TYR A 112 7.52 0.59 17.29
CA TYR A 112 8.38 1.55 16.59
C TYR A 112 9.01 2.56 17.54
N ASP A 113 8.23 3.12 18.48
CA ASP A 113 8.72 4.05 19.51
C ASP A 113 9.83 3.39 20.34
N LYS A 114 9.63 2.15 20.79
CA LYS A 114 10.67 1.36 21.50
C LYS A 114 11.91 1.08 20.64
N ALA A 115 11.75 1.00 19.33
CA ALA A 115 12.84 0.81 18.39
C ALA A 115 13.59 2.11 18.04
N GLY A 116 13.16 3.25 18.58
CA GLY A 116 13.73 4.58 18.35
C GLY A 116 13.28 5.24 17.04
N VAL A 117 12.13 4.81 16.49
CA VAL A 117 11.58 5.32 15.24
C VAL A 117 10.38 6.22 15.54
N GLY A 118 10.46 7.48 15.12
CA GLY A 118 9.34 8.43 15.25
C GLY A 118 8.15 8.07 14.36
N ARG A 119 6.94 8.29 14.88
CA ARG A 119 5.68 8.04 14.16
C ARG A 119 5.55 8.77 12.82
N ASP A 120 6.25 9.90 12.62
CA ASP A 120 6.27 10.66 11.37
C ASP A 120 6.92 9.89 10.20
N ARG A 121 7.71 8.86 10.53
CA ARG A 121 8.36 7.95 9.58
C ARG A 121 7.52 6.70 9.26
N VAL A 122 6.36 6.52 9.90
CA VAL A 122 5.56 5.29 9.81
C VAL A 122 4.15 5.60 9.28
N LEU A 123 3.68 4.78 8.35
CA LEU A 123 2.28 4.73 7.95
C LEU A 123 1.68 3.39 8.38
N ILE A 124 0.61 3.41 9.18
CA ILE A 124 -0.13 2.19 9.50
C ILE A 124 -1.02 1.85 8.32
N LYS A 125 -0.76 0.69 7.70
CA LYS A 125 -1.45 0.26 6.50
C LYS A 125 -2.64 -0.63 6.85
N ILE A 126 -3.81 -0.30 6.31
CA ILE A 126 -5.10 -0.89 6.69
C ILE A 126 -5.91 -1.19 5.42
N ALA A 127 -6.57 -2.35 5.36
CA ALA A 127 -7.46 -2.67 4.25
C ALA A 127 -8.65 -1.69 4.20
N SER A 128 -9.03 -1.24 3.01
CA SER A 128 -10.06 -0.22 2.80
C SER A 128 -11.49 -0.78 2.91
N THR A 129 -11.77 -1.55 3.96
CA THR A 129 -13.13 -1.90 4.40
C THR A 129 -13.80 -0.70 5.06
N TRP A 130 -15.11 -0.75 5.33
CA TRP A 130 -15.77 0.33 6.07
C TRP A 130 -15.12 0.51 7.44
N GLU A 131 -14.94 -0.59 8.17
CA GLU A 131 -14.38 -0.66 9.51
C GLU A 131 -12.91 -0.17 9.51
N GLY A 132 -12.14 -0.54 8.50
CA GLY A 132 -10.76 -0.06 8.32
C GLY A 132 -10.67 1.44 8.06
N ILE A 133 -11.58 2.01 7.26
CA ILE A 133 -11.64 3.45 7.01
C ILE A 133 -12.05 4.21 8.29
N ARG A 134 -13.01 3.68 9.06
CA ARG A 134 -13.42 4.29 10.35
C ARG A 134 -12.30 4.21 11.39
N ALA A 135 -11.56 3.11 11.45
CA ALA A 135 -10.37 3.00 12.31
C ALA A 135 -9.31 4.03 11.90
N ALA A 136 -9.03 4.17 10.59
CA ALA A 136 -8.08 5.14 10.10
C ALA A 136 -8.46 6.59 10.42
N GLU A 137 -9.75 6.95 10.33
CA GLU A 137 -10.24 8.27 10.72
C GLU A 137 -9.88 8.63 12.17
N ILE A 138 -9.98 7.67 13.09
CA ILE A 138 -9.63 7.86 14.50
C ILE A 138 -8.11 7.99 14.66
N LEU A 139 -7.34 7.10 14.03
CA LEU A 139 -5.86 7.11 14.10
C LEU A 139 -5.28 8.44 13.60
N GLU A 140 -5.82 8.99 12.51
CA GLU A 140 -5.35 10.28 11.96
C GLU A 140 -5.63 11.44 12.93
N LYS A 141 -6.78 11.43 13.61
CA LYS A 141 -7.10 12.43 14.66
C LYS A 141 -6.16 12.34 15.85
N GLU A 142 -5.57 11.17 16.10
CA GLU A 142 -4.56 10.92 17.13
C GLU A 142 -3.12 11.20 16.65
N GLY A 143 -2.95 11.61 15.38
CA GLY A 143 -1.66 11.88 14.77
C GLY A 143 -0.88 10.62 14.37
N ILE A 144 -1.57 9.50 14.15
CA ILE A 144 -1.01 8.27 13.58
C ILE A 144 -1.42 8.22 12.11
N GLN A 145 -0.46 8.46 11.22
CA GLN A 145 -0.70 8.49 9.78
C GLN A 145 -0.97 7.10 9.22
N THR A 146 -1.91 7.03 8.27
CA THR A 146 -2.39 5.76 7.71
C THR A 146 -2.20 5.65 6.20
N ASN A 147 -2.12 4.41 5.72
CA ASN A 147 -2.10 4.03 4.30
C ASN A 147 -3.27 3.06 4.03
N LEU A 148 -4.30 3.52 3.33
CA LEU A 148 -5.48 2.69 3.06
C LEU A 148 -5.23 1.89 1.77
N THR A 149 -5.09 0.57 1.92
CA THR A 149 -4.72 -0.38 0.86
C THR A 149 -5.91 -1.23 0.43
N LEU A 150 -5.73 -2.11 -0.57
CA LEU A 150 -6.80 -2.90 -1.15
C LEU A 150 -7.98 -2.02 -1.58
N LEU A 151 -7.65 -0.86 -2.16
CA LEU A 151 -8.60 0.11 -2.65
C LEU A 151 -8.84 -0.15 -4.14
N PHE A 152 -10.09 -0.43 -4.49
CA PHE A 152 -10.52 -0.85 -5.82
C PHE A 152 -11.68 0.00 -6.34
N SER A 153 -12.68 0.28 -5.49
CA SER A 153 -13.87 1.06 -5.88
C SER A 153 -13.69 2.55 -5.65
N PHE A 154 -14.47 3.33 -6.40
CA PHE A 154 -14.56 4.77 -6.17
C PHE A 154 -15.20 5.12 -4.81
N ALA A 155 -16.12 4.29 -4.30
CA ALA A 155 -16.73 4.48 -2.99
C ALA A 155 -15.70 4.41 -1.85
N GLN A 156 -14.72 3.50 -1.95
CA GLN A 156 -13.59 3.45 -1.03
C GLN A 156 -12.75 4.72 -1.11
N ALA A 157 -12.43 5.19 -2.32
CA ALA A 157 -11.68 6.43 -2.49
C ALA A 157 -12.40 7.65 -1.89
N ALA A 158 -13.70 7.81 -2.16
CA ALA A 158 -14.47 8.92 -1.60
C ALA A 158 -14.53 8.87 -0.06
N ALA A 159 -14.80 7.69 0.51
CA ALA A 159 -14.86 7.51 1.96
C ALA A 159 -13.51 7.72 2.66
N CYS A 160 -12.39 7.31 2.05
CA CYS A 160 -11.04 7.58 2.55
C CYS A 160 -10.73 9.09 2.56
N ALA A 161 -11.10 9.79 1.49
CA ALA A 161 -10.87 11.23 1.35
C ALA A 161 -11.61 12.02 2.45
N ASP A 162 -12.88 11.69 2.69
CA ASP A 162 -13.69 12.31 3.74
C ASP A 162 -13.22 11.95 5.15
N ALA A 163 -12.66 10.76 5.35
CA ALA A 163 -12.04 10.35 6.61
C ALA A 163 -10.71 11.08 6.90
N GLY A 164 -10.17 11.83 5.94
CA GLY A 164 -8.95 12.61 6.12
C GLY A 164 -7.69 11.75 6.24
N VAL A 165 -7.69 10.55 5.66
CA VAL A 165 -6.53 9.65 5.71
C VAL A 165 -5.32 10.28 5.01
N PHE A 166 -4.11 9.99 5.50
CA PHE A 166 -2.89 10.57 4.95
C PHE A 166 -2.64 10.11 3.51
N LEU A 167 -2.80 8.81 3.24
CA LEU A 167 -2.49 8.21 1.94
C LEU A 167 -3.45 7.07 1.60
N ILE A 168 -3.76 6.92 0.32
CA ILE A 168 -4.42 5.73 -0.24
C ILE A 168 -3.53 5.00 -1.25
N SER A 169 -3.65 3.68 -1.31
CA SER A 169 -3.00 2.79 -2.26
C SER A 169 -4.02 2.12 -3.19
N PRO A 170 -4.58 2.82 -4.21
CA PRO A 170 -5.42 2.20 -5.22
C PRO A 170 -4.63 1.22 -6.09
N PHE A 171 -5.16 0.01 -6.26
CA PHE A 171 -4.47 -1.06 -6.98
C PHE A 171 -4.79 -1.00 -8.48
N VAL A 172 -3.77 -1.10 -9.32
CA VAL A 172 -3.90 -1.07 -10.78
C VAL A 172 -3.97 -2.48 -11.36
N GLY A 173 -2.92 -3.27 -11.17
CA GLY A 173 -2.76 -4.56 -11.83
C GLY A 173 -3.77 -5.62 -11.40
N ARG A 174 -4.27 -5.58 -10.16
CA ARG A 174 -5.33 -6.52 -9.73
C ARG A 174 -6.68 -6.21 -10.37
N ILE A 175 -6.95 -4.94 -10.71
CA ILE A 175 -8.13 -4.54 -11.49
C ILE A 175 -7.98 -5.09 -12.91
N TYR A 176 -6.82 -4.85 -13.54
CA TYR A 176 -6.48 -5.43 -14.84
C TYR A 176 -6.65 -6.97 -14.87
N ASP A 177 -6.14 -7.69 -13.87
CA ASP A 177 -6.25 -9.15 -13.82
C ASP A 177 -7.71 -9.63 -13.80
N TRP A 178 -8.59 -8.91 -13.07
CA TRP A 178 -9.99 -9.26 -12.97
C TRP A 178 -10.69 -9.11 -14.33
N TYR A 179 -10.52 -7.94 -14.97
CA TYR A 179 -11.15 -7.67 -16.27
C TYR A 179 -10.58 -8.55 -17.39
N LYS A 180 -9.27 -8.82 -17.38
CA LYS A 180 -8.65 -9.75 -18.33
C LYS A 180 -9.25 -11.15 -18.21
N LYS A 181 -9.47 -11.63 -16.98
CA LYS A 181 -10.11 -12.92 -16.73
C LYS A 181 -11.59 -12.93 -17.13
N ALA A 182 -12.33 -11.88 -16.81
CA ALA A 182 -13.78 -11.80 -17.06
C ALA A 182 -14.10 -11.65 -18.56
N ASN A 183 -13.31 -10.87 -19.29
CA ASN A 183 -13.61 -10.48 -20.67
C ASN A 183 -12.73 -11.19 -21.71
N GLY A 184 -11.64 -11.83 -21.29
CA GLY A 184 -10.69 -12.50 -22.19
C GLY A 184 -9.80 -11.57 -23.01
N ASN A 185 -9.89 -10.25 -22.80
CA ASN A 185 -9.17 -9.24 -23.57
C ASN A 185 -7.95 -8.71 -22.81
N ASP A 186 -6.93 -8.33 -23.56
CA ASP A 186 -5.82 -7.52 -23.06
C ASP A 186 -6.16 -6.04 -23.12
N TYR A 187 -5.66 -5.29 -22.14
CA TYR A 187 -5.81 -3.84 -22.04
C TYR A 187 -4.43 -3.19 -22.07
N THR A 188 -4.33 -2.06 -22.76
CA THR A 188 -3.06 -1.34 -22.93
C THR A 188 -3.26 0.15 -22.81
N GLY A 189 -2.23 0.88 -22.36
CA GLY A 189 -2.26 2.32 -22.27
C GLY A 189 -3.41 2.82 -21.39
N ALA A 190 -4.09 3.86 -21.87
CA ALA A 190 -5.19 4.50 -21.16
C ALA A 190 -6.47 3.64 -21.08
N ASP A 191 -6.53 2.54 -21.84
CA ASP A 191 -7.66 1.60 -21.80
C ASP A 191 -7.55 0.59 -20.65
N ASP A 192 -6.42 0.56 -19.93
CA ASP A 192 -6.25 -0.28 -18.75
C ASP A 192 -7.23 0.14 -17.63
N PRO A 193 -8.12 -0.76 -17.17
CA PRO A 193 -9.16 -0.39 -16.21
C PRO A 193 -8.59 0.01 -14.84
N GLY A 194 -7.41 -0.50 -14.47
CA GLY A 194 -6.71 -0.06 -13.27
C GLY A 194 -6.14 1.35 -13.41
N VAL A 195 -5.59 1.68 -14.59
CA VAL A 195 -5.13 3.05 -14.90
C VAL A 195 -6.29 4.04 -14.89
N GLN A 196 -7.43 3.66 -15.47
CA GLN A 196 -8.64 4.47 -15.46
C GLN A 196 -9.15 4.72 -14.03
N SER A 197 -9.16 3.67 -13.19
CA SER A 197 -9.54 3.79 -11.78
C SER A 197 -8.67 4.81 -11.03
N VAL A 198 -7.35 4.69 -11.10
CA VAL A 198 -6.43 5.63 -10.42
C VAL A 198 -6.54 7.04 -11.00
N THR A 199 -6.68 7.17 -12.32
CA THR A 199 -6.84 8.48 -12.98
C THR A 199 -8.11 9.20 -12.50
N ARG A 200 -9.23 8.48 -12.42
CA ARG A 200 -10.51 8.98 -11.89
C ARG A 200 -10.36 9.44 -10.44
N ILE A 201 -9.74 8.62 -9.59
CA ILE A 201 -9.50 8.93 -8.17
C ILE A 201 -8.61 10.16 -8.02
N TYR A 202 -7.50 10.24 -8.77
CA TYR A 202 -6.59 11.37 -8.74
C TYR A 202 -7.31 12.68 -9.12
N ASN A 203 -8.03 12.68 -10.25
CA ASN A 203 -8.77 13.86 -10.70
C ASN A 203 -9.83 14.28 -9.67
N TYR A 204 -10.58 13.32 -9.10
CA TYR A 204 -11.54 13.60 -8.02
C TYR A 204 -10.87 14.25 -6.80
N TYR A 205 -9.72 13.72 -6.37
CA TYR A 205 -9.01 14.24 -5.20
C TYR A 205 -8.51 15.66 -5.44
N LYS A 206 -7.90 15.92 -6.60
CA LYS A 206 -7.36 17.25 -6.93
C LYS A 206 -8.45 18.28 -7.18
N ALA A 207 -9.56 17.91 -7.82
CA ALA A 207 -10.66 18.84 -8.09
C ALA A 207 -11.44 19.24 -6.83
N ASN A 208 -11.39 18.43 -5.76
CA ASN A 208 -12.07 18.70 -4.49
C ASN A 208 -11.09 19.07 -3.35
N ASP A 209 -9.85 19.44 -3.69
CA ASP A 209 -8.82 19.93 -2.76
C ASP A 209 -8.45 18.98 -1.60
N TYR A 210 -8.73 17.68 -1.74
CA TYR A 210 -8.35 16.67 -0.74
C TYR A 210 -6.83 16.58 -0.60
N LYS A 211 -6.35 16.49 0.64
CA LYS A 211 -4.92 16.43 0.97
C LYS A 211 -4.36 15.01 1.00
N THR A 212 -5.24 14.01 1.02
CA THR A 212 -4.86 12.60 0.94
C THR A 212 -4.00 12.34 -0.28
N VAL A 213 -2.85 11.70 -0.07
CA VAL A 213 -1.89 11.35 -1.12
C VAL A 213 -2.43 10.17 -1.92
N VAL A 214 -2.43 10.27 -3.25
CA VAL A 214 -2.79 9.15 -4.13
C VAL A 214 -1.53 8.39 -4.52
N MET A 215 -1.39 7.15 -4.07
CA MET A 215 -0.25 6.28 -4.40
C MET A 215 -0.69 5.08 -5.24
N GLY A 216 -0.55 5.15 -6.57
CA GLY A 216 -0.84 3.99 -7.42
C GLY A 216 0.03 2.78 -7.05
N ALA A 217 -0.57 1.59 -6.98
CA ALA A 217 0.08 0.37 -6.49
C ALA A 217 -0.26 -0.88 -7.33
N SER A 218 0.50 -1.96 -7.11
CA SER A 218 0.26 -3.29 -7.71
C SER A 218 0.35 -3.33 -9.24
N PHE A 219 1.42 -2.81 -9.83
CA PHE A 219 1.62 -2.83 -11.29
C PHE A 219 1.93 -4.24 -11.84
N ARG A 220 1.57 -4.49 -13.12
CA ARG A 220 1.95 -5.68 -13.89
C ARG A 220 3.04 -5.38 -14.92
N ASN A 221 3.09 -4.15 -15.41
CA ASN A 221 4.02 -3.74 -16.46
C ASN A 221 4.35 -2.24 -16.34
N ILE A 222 5.42 -1.81 -17.03
CA ILE A 222 5.87 -0.42 -17.00
C ILE A 222 4.87 0.53 -17.68
N ASN A 223 4.08 0.07 -18.65
CA ASN A 223 3.13 0.92 -19.36
C ASN A 223 2.05 1.46 -18.41
N GLN A 224 1.54 0.64 -17.47
CA GLN A 224 0.63 1.11 -16.42
C GLN A 224 1.24 2.23 -15.56
N ILE A 225 2.54 2.15 -15.27
CA ILE A 225 3.26 3.17 -14.49
C ILE A 225 3.38 4.45 -15.32
N GLU A 226 3.76 4.31 -16.59
CA GLU A 226 3.89 5.44 -17.53
C GLU A 226 2.57 6.18 -17.73
N GLN A 227 1.44 5.47 -17.75
CA GLN A 227 0.13 6.10 -17.87
C GLN A 227 -0.30 6.87 -16.61
N LEU A 228 0.33 6.61 -15.47
CA LEU A 228 0.08 7.31 -14.21
C LEU A 228 1.21 8.26 -13.83
N ALA A 229 2.12 8.54 -14.75
CA ALA A 229 3.16 9.54 -14.62
C ALA A 229 2.56 10.91 -14.22
N GLY A 230 2.87 11.38 -13.02
CA GLY A 230 2.32 12.62 -12.44
C GLY A 230 1.37 12.41 -11.27
N CYS A 231 1.05 11.15 -10.95
CA CYS A 231 0.43 10.78 -9.67
C CYS A 231 1.32 11.22 -8.51
N ASP A 232 0.74 11.45 -7.32
CA ASP A 232 1.52 11.97 -6.18
C ASP A 232 2.66 11.01 -5.81
N ARG A 233 2.33 9.71 -5.71
CA ARG A 233 3.27 8.62 -5.48
C ARG A 233 2.95 7.43 -6.37
N LEU A 234 3.95 6.61 -6.66
CA LEU A 234 3.76 5.28 -7.22
C LEU A 234 4.66 4.30 -6.47
N THR A 235 4.06 3.25 -5.91
CA THR A 235 4.81 2.16 -5.26
C THR A 235 5.04 1.02 -6.27
N ILE A 236 6.30 0.76 -6.57
CA ILE A 236 6.74 -0.02 -7.72
C ILE A 236 7.66 -1.15 -7.23
N SER A 237 7.48 -2.36 -7.77
CA SER A 237 8.35 -3.49 -7.45
C SER A 237 9.78 -3.26 -7.97
N PRO A 238 10.81 -3.84 -7.32
CA PRO A 238 12.19 -3.72 -7.78
C PRO A 238 12.38 -4.08 -9.25
N GLU A 239 11.73 -5.15 -9.72
CA GLU A 239 11.80 -5.59 -11.12
C GLU A 239 11.31 -4.50 -12.11
N LEU A 240 10.20 -3.83 -11.80
CA LEU A 240 9.66 -2.78 -12.66
C LEU A 240 10.48 -1.49 -12.56
N LEU A 241 11.09 -1.20 -11.40
CA LEU A 241 12.04 -0.11 -11.24
C LEU A 241 13.29 -0.32 -12.09
N GLU A 242 13.84 -1.53 -12.12
CA GLU A 242 14.99 -1.88 -12.97
C GLU A 242 14.65 -1.72 -14.47
N LYS A 243 13.46 -2.15 -14.89
CA LYS A 243 12.97 -1.93 -16.27
C LYS A 243 12.87 -0.44 -16.63
N LEU A 244 12.33 0.38 -15.72
CA LEU A 244 12.25 1.85 -15.92
C LEU A 244 13.63 2.52 -15.90
N ALA A 245 14.59 1.98 -15.15
CA ALA A 245 15.96 2.48 -15.11
C ALA A 245 16.74 2.16 -16.39
N ALA A 246 16.44 1.02 -17.03
CA ALA A 246 17.05 0.60 -18.29
C ALA A 246 16.45 1.28 -19.53
N ASP A 247 15.19 1.71 -19.48
CA ASP A 247 14.52 2.40 -20.58
C ASP A 247 14.90 3.89 -20.63
N THR A 248 15.39 4.36 -21.78
CA THR A 248 15.82 5.75 -22.02
C THR A 248 14.86 6.53 -22.94
N GLY A 249 13.71 5.94 -23.28
CA GLY A 249 12.66 6.59 -24.03
C GLY A 249 12.07 7.80 -23.29
N LYS A 250 11.36 8.65 -24.04
CA LYS A 250 10.65 9.81 -23.47
C LYS A 250 9.48 9.35 -22.60
N LEU A 251 9.36 9.89 -21.39
CA LEU A 251 8.22 9.73 -20.51
C LEU A 251 7.37 11.01 -20.51
N GLU A 252 6.10 10.88 -20.89
CA GLU A 252 5.15 12.00 -20.82
C GLU A 252 4.43 12.02 -19.48
N ARG A 253 4.32 13.20 -18.86
CA ARG A 253 3.45 13.39 -17.69
C ARG A 253 1.98 13.29 -18.14
N LYS A 254 1.24 12.35 -17.56
CA LYS A 254 -0.19 12.10 -17.86
C LYS A 254 -1.13 12.71 -16.84
N LEU A 255 -0.72 12.78 -15.56
CA LEU A 255 -1.53 13.34 -14.49
C LEU A 255 -0.97 14.69 -14.01
N ALA A 256 -1.83 15.69 -13.93
CA ALA A 256 -1.54 16.99 -13.36
C ALA A 256 -2.80 17.56 -12.68
N PRO A 257 -2.67 18.37 -11.62
CA PRO A 257 -3.81 19.10 -11.06
C PRO A 257 -4.45 20.03 -12.10
N GLY A 258 -5.73 20.37 -11.90
CA GLY A 258 -6.48 21.29 -12.75
C GLY A 258 -7.41 20.62 -13.78
N ASN A 259 -7.38 19.29 -13.88
CA ASN A 259 -8.40 18.54 -14.61
C ASN A 259 -9.76 18.63 -13.92
N ALA A 260 -10.84 18.55 -14.71
CA ALA A 260 -12.17 18.37 -14.16
C ALA A 260 -12.26 17.05 -13.39
N GLY A 261 -12.93 17.07 -12.24
CA GLY A 261 -13.21 15.89 -11.42
C GLY A 261 -14.68 15.82 -11.07
N GLU A 262 -15.10 14.67 -10.54
CA GLU A 262 -16.45 14.49 -10.03
C GLU A 262 -16.73 15.39 -8.82
N ALA A 263 -18.00 15.74 -8.62
CA ALA A 263 -18.42 16.50 -7.45
C ALA A 263 -18.18 15.68 -6.17
N ARG A 264 -17.88 16.39 -5.07
CA ARG A 264 -17.68 15.79 -3.74
C ARG A 264 -18.81 14.82 -3.38
N LEU A 265 -18.43 13.59 -3.05
CA LEU A 265 -19.33 12.52 -2.65
C LEU A 265 -19.08 12.15 -1.19
N SER A 266 -20.06 12.43 -0.32
CA SER A 266 -20.01 11.99 1.08
C SER A 266 -20.95 10.82 1.30
N LEU A 267 -20.43 9.77 1.94
CA LEU A 267 -21.12 8.48 2.07
C LEU A 267 -21.33 8.13 3.54
N ASN A 268 -22.58 7.84 3.90
CA ASN A 268 -22.84 7.06 5.10
C ASN A 268 -22.55 5.56 4.84
N GLU A 269 -22.62 4.74 5.89
CA GLU A 269 -22.30 3.32 5.80
C GLU A 269 -23.16 2.57 4.78
N ALA A 270 -24.48 2.82 4.76
CA ALA A 270 -25.39 2.15 3.84
C ALA A 270 -25.06 2.48 2.38
N GLN A 271 -24.76 3.76 2.09
CA GLN A 271 -24.36 4.21 0.76
C GLN A 271 -23.00 3.65 0.35
N PHE A 272 -22.03 3.61 1.27
CA PHE A 272 -20.72 3.00 1.02
C PHE A 272 -20.86 1.51 0.67
N ARG A 273 -21.62 0.77 1.48
CA ARG A 273 -21.85 -0.67 1.26
C ARG A 273 -22.57 -0.91 -0.06
N TRP A 274 -23.60 -0.11 -0.38
CA TRP A 274 -24.33 -0.21 -1.65
C TRP A 274 -23.42 0.06 -2.86
N LEU A 275 -22.72 1.19 -2.89
CA LEU A 275 -21.87 1.55 -4.02
C LEU A 275 -20.67 0.61 -4.19
N SER A 276 -20.14 0.06 -3.08
CA SER A 276 -19.09 -0.95 -3.16
C SER A 276 -19.63 -2.28 -3.70
N ASN A 277 -20.88 -2.64 -3.37
CA ASN A 277 -21.54 -3.85 -3.84
C ASN A 277 -21.86 -3.81 -5.34
N GLU A 278 -22.23 -2.64 -5.87
CA GLU A 278 -22.47 -2.46 -7.33
C GLU A 278 -21.19 -2.67 -8.16
N ASP A 279 -20.01 -2.58 -7.55
CA ASP A 279 -18.73 -2.88 -8.18
C ASP A 279 -18.30 -4.32 -7.85
N ALA A 280 -18.71 -5.27 -8.71
CA ALA A 280 -18.39 -6.68 -8.55
C ALA A 280 -16.87 -6.94 -8.46
N MET A 281 -16.08 -6.23 -9.28
CA MET A 281 -14.63 -6.34 -9.28
C MET A 281 -14.06 -5.92 -7.93
N ALA A 282 -14.47 -4.77 -7.41
CA ALA A 282 -13.98 -4.28 -6.13
C ALA A 282 -14.40 -5.18 -4.97
N THR A 283 -15.65 -5.66 -4.96
CA THR A 283 -16.16 -6.60 -3.95
C THR A 283 -15.32 -7.87 -3.91
N GLU A 284 -15.09 -8.49 -5.06
CA GLU A 284 -14.31 -9.72 -5.15
C GLU A 284 -12.84 -9.50 -4.79
N LYS A 285 -12.21 -8.44 -5.31
CA LYS A 285 -10.78 -8.16 -5.13
C LYS A 285 -10.42 -7.68 -3.73
N LEU A 286 -11.29 -6.94 -3.06
CA LEU A 286 -11.13 -6.61 -1.64
C LEU A 286 -11.13 -7.89 -0.80
N ALA A 287 -12.15 -8.73 -0.96
CA ALA A 287 -12.29 -9.95 -0.18
C ALA A 287 -11.16 -10.96 -0.49
N GLU A 288 -10.78 -11.13 -1.76
CA GLU A 288 -9.65 -11.96 -2.18
C GLU A 288 -8.33 -11.45 -1.58
N GLY A 289 -8.09 -10.14 -1.61
CA GLY A 289 -6.90 -9.53 -1.06
C GLY A 289 -6.74 -9.77 0.44
N ILE A 290 -7.80 -9.56 1.21
CA ILE A 290 -7.81 -9.82 2.66
C ILE A 290 -7.51 -11.30 2.94
N ARG A 291 -8.18 -12.24 2.25
CA ARG A 291 -7.93 -13.68 2.42
C ARG A 291 -6.49 -14.06 2.09
N GLN A 292 -5.91 -13.50 1.03
CA GLN A 292 -4.55 -13.80 0.65
C GLN A 292 -3.54 -13.29 1.69
N PHE A 293 -3.72 -12.07 2.19
CA PHE A 293 -2.86 -11.52 3.24
C PHE A 293 -3.00 -12.27 4.56
N ALA A 294 -4.20 -12.70 4.94
CA ALA A 294 -4.40 -13.56 6.12
C ALA A 294 -3.66 -14.90 5.98
N ARG A 295 -3.73 -15.56 4.81
CA ARG A 295 -3.00 -16.81 4.56
C ARG A 295 -1.49 -16.65 4.61
N ASP A 296 -0.98 -15.53 4.10
CA ASP A 296 0.47 -15.27 4.13
C ASP A 296 0.94 -14.90 5.56
N GLN A 297 0.10 -14.23 6.33
CA GLN A 297 0.31 -14.01 7.77
C GLN A 297 0.38 -15.35 8.52
N GLU A 298 -0.56 -16.27 8.30
CA GLU A 298 -0.55 -17.61 8.93
C GLU A 298 0.71 -18.40 8.59
N LYS A 299 1.21 -18.32 7.35
CA LYS A 299 2.48 -18.96 6.97
C LYS A 299 3.67 -18.34 7.69
N LEU A 300 3.71 -17.01 7.81
CA LEU A 300 4.77 -16.32 8.54
C LEU A 300 4.74 -16.71 10.03
N GLU A 301 3.55 -16.76 10.63
CA GLU A 301 3.35 -17.21 12.00
C GLU A 301 3.79 -18.66 12.20
N ALA A 302 3.52 -19.57 11.26
CA ALA A 302 4.00 -20.95 11.31
C ALA A 302 5.53 -21.04 11.26
N LEU A 303 6.19 -20.19 10.45
CA LEU A 303 7.67 -20.12 10.40
C LEU A 303 8.26 -19.60 11.72
N LEU A 304 7.64 -18.59 12.32
CA LEU A 304 8.05 -18.04 13.61
C LEU A 304 7.80 -19.04 14.75
N GLN A 305 6.67 -19.75 14.72
CA GLN A 305 6.30 -20.76 15.69
C GLN A 305 7.27 -21.94 15.69
N ALA A 306 7.80 -22.33 14.52
CA ALA A 306 8.82 -23.38 14.42
C ALA A 306 10.19 -22.97 15.01
N LYS A 307 10.38 -21.68 15.34
CA LYS A 307 11.59 -21.12 15.95
C LYS A 307 11.45 -20.82 17.45
N LEU A 308 10.24 -20.94 18.01
CA LEU A 308 9.96 -20.82 19.45
C LEU A 308 10.39 -22.07 20.20
#